data_AF-A0A6L7NGG3-F1
#
_entry.id   AF-A0A6L7NGG3-F1
#
_cell.length_a   1.000
_cell.length_b   1.000
_cell.length_c   1.000
_cell.angle_alpha   90.00
_cell.angle_beta   90.00
_cell.angle_gamma   90.00
#
_symmetry.space_group_name_H-M   'P 1'
#
loop_
_entity.id
_entity.type
_entity.pdbx_description
1 polymer ?
#
loop_
_entity_poly.entity_id
_entity_poly.type
_entity_poly.pdbx_seq_one_letter_code
_entity_poly.pdbx_strand_id
1 'polypeptide(L)'
;MKRVLLVRHGESEANAGEIWQGATSSPLTARGRHQAGLAADRLAGRRFDLVESSDLERSLHTAEIAGFRPRVETVWREGDIGVWEGRPGEWVEAHYGHDLVRLQEDYDLRMGETGESPRQVSERGWEALAALVGRLEEGQIGLVFTHGGLIELVLWRLLGLPIGRRRLGFLSNTSFCELALDGEEASILRYNDAAHLGPVSYWADFTRDGGGIVIDLIRHGVTQANLERRAQGRVDSDLHPAGREQARRLASWIGTADEVFSSTLRRAASTAELAFGRPPVLVDELVEMSFGEWEGELWEELEASGRLGGYPHDGQDIRRGGTGETWSEVQDRVTGFISSLTDTYAGRRVAAASHGGAIKAYSTAILGFDYGKAGSLGPLDNTSVTQVAVAPDGHPTLATYNITHHLEGQEG
;
A
#
# COMPACT_ATOMS: atom_id res chain seq x y z
N MET A 1 -11.69 -15.29 -5.10
CA MET A 1 -10.31 -15.23 -4.63
C MET A 1 -10.33 -15.21 -3.12
N LYS A 2 -9.40 -15.89 -2.46
CA LYS A 2 -9.27 -15.84 -0.99
C LYS A 2 -8.59 -14.54 -0.60
N ARG A 3 -9.02 -13.91 0.49
CA ARG A 3 -8.44 -12.65 0.98
C ARG A 3 -7.95 -12.78 2.41
N VAL A 4 -6.88 -12.06 2.74
CA VAL A 4 -6.37 -11.96 4.10
C VAL A 4 -6.12 -10.49 4.42
N LEU A 5 -6.68 -10.02 5.54
CA LEU A 5 -6.43 -8.71 6.11
C LEU A 5 -5.47 -8.85 7.29
N LEU A 6 -4.26 -8.34 7.15
CA LEU A 6 -3.26 -8.25 8.22
C LEU A 6 -3.39 -6.89 8.91
N VAL A 7 -3.42 -6.88 10.23
CA VAL A 7 -3.57 -5.66 11.05
C VAL A 7 -2.38 -5.55 11.99
N ARG A 8 -1.64 -4.44 11.91
CA ARG A 8 -0.59 -4.12 12.90
C ARG A 8 -1.25 -3.73 14.22
N HIS A 9 -0.70 -4.15 15.36
CA HIS A 9 -1.18 -3.71 16.67
C HIS A 9 -1.17 -2.16 16.85
N GLY A 10 -1.99 -1.67 17.79
CA GLY A 10 -2.00 -0.26 18.21
C GLY A 10 -0.69 0.18 18.86
N GLU A 11 -0.50 1.50 19.01
CA GLU A 11 0.70 2.05 19.65
C GLU A 11 0.90 1.46 21.06
N SER A 12 2.09 0.94 21.31
CA SER A 12 2.49 0.39 22.60
C SER A 12 3.44 1.33 23.35
N GLU A 13 3.60 1.16 24.66
CA GLU A 13 4.48 2.02 25.48
C GLU A 13 5.90 2.07 24.91
N ALA A 14 6.42 0.95 24.41
CA ALA A 14 7.73 0.96 23.79
C ALA A 14 7.74 1.55 22.37
N ASN A 15 6.61 1.62 21.64
CA ASN A 15 6.58 2.45 20.42
C ASN A 15 6.67 3.94 20.79
N ALA A 16 5.89 4.38 21.76
CA ALA A 16 5.89 5.78 22.21
C ALA A 16 7.23 6.22 22.80
N GLY A 17 7.98 5.29 23.40
CA GLY A 17 9.33 5.52 23.91
C GLY A 17 10.47 5.26 22.92
N GLU A 18 10.18 4.95 21.65
CA GLU A 18 11.19 4.58 20.63
C GLU A 18 12.11 3.44 21.07
N ILE A 19 11.54 2.48 21.79
CA ILE A 19 12.20 1.28 22.29
C ILE A 19 11.91 0.13 21.33
N TRP A 20 12.97 -0.57 20.93
CA TRP A 20 12.88 -1.74 20.06
C TRP A 20 12.20 -2.90 20.79
N GLN A 21 11.24 -3.53 20.11
CA GLN A 21 10.46 -4.66 20.63
C GLN A 21 10.46 -5.80 19.62
N GLY A 22 10.62 -7.03 20.12
CA GLY A 22 10.46 -8.24 19.35
C GLY A 22 9.47 -9.17 20.04
N ALA A 23 10.01 -10.25 20.62
CA ALA A 23 9.24 -11.34 21.21
C ALA A 23 8.69 -11.01 22.62
N THR A 24 9.16 -9.95 23.27
CA THR A 24 8.55 -9.43 24.51
C THR A 24 7.40 -8.50 24.19
N SER A 25 6.43 -8.42 25.10
CA SER A 25 5.27 -7.55 24.95
C SER A 25 5.35 -6.34 25.88
N SER A 26 4.95 -5.18 25.36
CA SER A 26 4.60 -4.00 26.15
C SER A 26 3.11 -3.72 25.98
N PRO A 27 2.44 -3.11 26.98
CA PRO A 27 1.02 -2.81 26.89
C PRO A 27 0.76 -1.70 25.86
N LEU A 28 -0.47 -1.61 25.39
CA LEU A 28 -0.93 -0.49 24.57
C LEU A 28 -0.92 0.81 25.38
N THR A 29 -0.58 1.94 24.74
CA THR A 29 -0.78 3.27 25.32
C THR A 29 -2.27 3.64 25.32
N ALA A 30 -2.62 4.77 25.95
CA ALA A 30 -3.97 5.32 25.79
C ALA A 30 -4.29 5.65 24.32
N ARG A 31 -3.30 6.16 23.57
CA ARG A 31 -3.42 6.41 22.13
C ARG A 31 -3.57 5.11 21.35
N GLY A 32 -2.81 4.07 21.67
CA GLY A 32 -2.94 2.75 21.04
C GLY A 32 -4.31 2.12 21.22
N ARG A 33 -4.90 2.26 22.42
CA ARG A 33 -6.29 1.84 22.67
C ARG A 33 -7.30 2.63 21.85
N HIS A 34 -7.11 3.95 21.73
CA HIS A 34 -7.96 4.79 20.88
C HIS A 34 -7.84 4.43 19.39
N GLN A 35 -6.61 4.21 18.89
CA GLN A 35 -6.37 3.72 17.52
C GLN A 35 -7.09 2.40 17.26
N ALA A 36 -7.01 1.44 18.19
CA ALA A 36 -7.71 0.17 18.10
C ALA A 36 -9.24 0.34 18.06
N GLY A 37 -9.79 1.32 18.80
CA GLY A 37 -11.20 1.68 18.73
C GLY A 37 -11.63 2.22 17.35
N LEU A 38 -10.83 3.11 16.76
CA LEU A 38 -11.08 3.61 15.40
C LEU A 38 -10.97 2.50 14.34
N ALA A 39 -10.03 1.57 14.52
CA ALA A 39 -9.95 0.37 13.70
C ALA A 39 -11.19 -0.53 13.88
N ALA A 40 -11.74 -0.63 15.08
CA ALA A 40 -13.00 -1.33 15.37
C ALA A 40 -14.15 -0.76 14.53
N ASP A 41 -14.32 0.57 14.56
CA ASP A 41 -15.38 1.26 13.81
C ASP A 41 -15.26 1.00 12.31
N ARG A 42 -14.03 0.98 11.78
CA ARG A 42 -13.77 0.69 10.37
C ARG A 42 -13.98 -0.77 9.99
N LEU A 43 -13.70 -1.70 10.90
CA LEU A 43 -13.92 -3.13 10.69
C LEU A 43 -15.38 -3.55 10.96
N ALA A 44 -16.17 -2.68 11.59
CA ALA A 44 -17.57 -2.95 11.93
C ALA A 44 -18.40 -3.31 10.69
N GLY A 45 -19.26 -4.32 10.83
CA GLY A 45 -20.12 -4.80 9.75
C GLY A 45 -19.42 -5.65 8.69
N ARG A 46 -18.09 -5.71 8.66
CA ARG A 46 -17.35 -6.62 7.78
C ARG A 46 -17.40 -8.04 8.34
N ARG A 47 -17.64 -9.01 7.45
CA ARG A 47 -17.58 -10.43 7.80
C ARG A 47 -16.16 -10.96 7.57
N PHE A 48 -15.64 -11.68 8.56
CA PHE A 48 -14.40 -12.44 8.47
C PHE A 48 -14.68 -13.89 8.86
N ASP A 49 -14.21 -14.82 8.05
CA ASP A 49 -14.50 -16.25 8.21
C ASP A 49 -13.51 -16.92 9.17
N LEU A 50 -12.27 -16.41 9.21
CA LEU A 50 -11.24 -16.79 10.18
C LEU A 50 -10.66 -15.53 10.82
N VAL A 51 -10.46 -15.55 12.14
CA VAL A 51 -9.84 -14.45 12.88
C VAL A 51 -8.74 -15.00 13.77
N GLU A 52 -7.50 -14.56 13.57
CA GLU A 52 -6.33 -14.97 14.33
C GLU A 52 -5.56 -13.78 14.90
N SER A 53 -4.77 -14.03 15.93
CA SER A 53 -3.92 -13.01 16.53
C SER A 53 -2.64 -13.61 17.09
N SER A 54 -1.57 -12.84 17.05
CA SER A 54 -0.40 -13.07 17.90
C SER A 54 -0.80 -13.06 19.37
N ASP A 55 -0.18 -13.94 20.14
CA ASP A 55 -0.37 -14.01 21.59
C ASP A 55 0.29 -12.87 22.37
N LEU A 56 1.11 -12.02 21.73
CA LEU A 56 1.67 -10.85 22.41
C LEU A 56 0.56 -9.86 22.77
N GLU A 57 0.54 -9.43 24.03
CA GLU A 57 -0.51 -8.61 24.65
C GLU A 57 -0.94 -7.42 23.78
N ARG A 58 0.00 -6.68 23.19
CA ARG A 58 -0.32 -5.53 22.31
C ARG A 58 -1.19 -5.91 21.11
N SER A 59 -0.96 -7.07 20.52
CA SER A 59 -1.71 -7.57 19.36
C SER A 59 -3.07 -8.11 19.78
N LEU A 60 -3.09 -8.96 20.82
CA LEU A 60 -4.31 -9.56 21.34
C LEU A 60 -5.28 -8.49 21.86
N HIS A 61 -4.81 -7.52 22.66
CA HIS A 61 -5.64 -6.42 23.13
C HIS A 61 -6.14 -5.52 21.98
N THR A 62 -5.36 -5.35 20.91
CA THR A 62 -5.85 -4.64 19.72
C THR A 62 -7.04 -5.39 19.10
N ALA A 63 -6.94 -6.72 18.97
CA ALA A 63 -8.02 -7.55 18.44
C ALA A 63 -9.28 -7.52 19.32
N GLU A 64 -9.11 -7.58 20.64
CA GLU A 64 -10.20 -7.53 21.61
C GLU A 64 -10.92 -6.18 21.61
N ILE A 65 -10.18 -5.07 21.59
CA ILE A 65 -10.75 -3.73 21.47
C ILE A 65 -11.48 -3.56 20.13
N ALA A 66 -10.94 -4.16 19.05
CA ALA A 66 -11.59 -4.19 17.75
C ALA A 66 -12.87 -5.06 17.71
N GLY A 67 -13.26 -5.69 18.81
CA GLY A 67 -14.49 -6.46 18.95
C GLY A 67 -14.36 -7.93 18.54
N PHE A 68 -13.15 -8.42 18.31
CA PHE A 68 -12.91 -9.79 17.86
C PHE A 68 -12.46 -10.70 19.01
N ARG A 69 -12.75 -12.00 18.86
CA ARG A 69 -12.22 -13.07 19.71
C ARG A 69 -11.35 -13.99 18.83
N PRO A 70 -10.08 -13.64 18.62
CA PRO A 70 -9.23 -14.37 17.68
C PRO A 70 -8.83 -15.74 18.22
N ARG A 71 -8.54 -16.67 17.31
CA ARG A 71 -7.70 -17.83 17.62
C ARG A 71 -6.26 -17.33 17.83
N VAL A 72 -5.72 -17.59 19.02
CA VAL A 72 -4.39 -17.13 19.39
C VAL A 72 -3.35 -18.13 18.89
N GLU A 73 -2.36 -17.64 18.14
CA GLU A 73 -1.31 -18.45 17.52
C GLU A 73 0.05 -17.75 17.63
N THR A 74 1.07 -18.48 18.12
CA THR A 74 2.43 -17.93 18.33
C THR A 74 3.18 -17.71 17.02
N VAL A 75 2.75 -18.35 15.92
CA VAL A 75 3.35 -18.14 14.60
C VAL A 75 3.17 -16.72 14.07
N TRP A 76 2.26 -15.93 14.64
CA TRP A 76 2.04 -14.53 14.32
C TRP A 76 2.87 -13.55 15.16
N ARG A 77 3.76 -14.03 16.03
CA ARG A 77 4.66 -13.15 16.81
C ARG A 77 5.60 -12.35 15.92
N GLU A 78 5.95 -11.16 16.41
CA GLU A 78 7.04 -10.34 15.87
C GLU A 78 8.35 -11.13 15.87
N GLY A 79 9.30 -10.72 15.05
CA GLY A 79 10.64 -11.30 15.05
C GLY A 79 11.31 -11.16 16.42
N ASP A 80 11.95 -12.23 16.89
CA ASP A 80 12.89 -12.13 18.01
C ASP A 80 14.11 -11.32 17.56
N ILE A 81 14.33 -10.16 18.19
CA ILE A 81 15.41 -9.23 17.87
C ILE A 81 16.60 -9.34 18.82
N GLY A 82 16.65 -10.38 19.65
CA GLY A 82 17.78 -10.67 20.52
C GLY A 82 18.12 -9.52 21.46
N VAL A 83 19.40 -9.14 21.51
CA VAL A 83 19.91 -8.13 22.46
C VAL A 83 19.41 -6.71 22.19
N TRP A 84 18.77 -6.45 21.05
CA TRP A 84 18.14 -5.17 20.73
C TRP A 84 16.85 -4.95 21.52
N GLU A 85 16.23 -6.02 22.00
CA GLU A 85 14.99 -5.97 22.74
C GLU A 85 15.09 -5.09 24.00
N GLY A 86 14.15 -4.17 24.15
CA GLY A 86 14.09 -3.25 25.28
C GLY A 86 15.13 -2.12 25.23
N ARG A 87 15.87 -1.97 24.13
CA ARG A 87 16.86 -0.90 23.95
C ARG A 87 16.25 0.29 23.19
N PRO A 88 16.63 1.53 23.54
CA PRO A 88 16.29 2.70 22.72
C PRO A 88 16.86 2.58 21.30
N GLY A 89 16.15 3.10 20.30
CA GLY A 89 16.61 3.06 18.91
C GLY A 89 17.97 3.69 18.69
N GLU A 90 18.25 4.84 19.32
CA GLU A 90 19.56 5.49 19.27
C GLU A 90 20.68 4.60 19.82
N TRP A 91 20.39 3.79 20.84
CA TRP A 91 21.37 2.86 21.38
C TRP A 91 21.66 1.73 20.40
N VAL A 92 20.62 1.16 19.79
CA VAL A 92 20.78 0.10 18.77
C VAL A 92 21.57 0.65 17.59
N GLU A 93 21.24 1.83 17.09
CA GLU A 93 21.97 2.47 15.99
C GLU A 93 23.45 2.69 16.33
N ALA A 94 23.75 3.22 17.52
CA ALA A 94 25.12 3.49 17.94
C ALA A 94 25.99 2.24 18.13
N HIS A 95 25.40 1.10 18.52
CA HIS A 95 26.15 -0.13 18.83
C HIS A 95 26.08 -1.16 17.70
N TYR A 96 25.01 -1.13 16.90
CA TYR A 96 24.64 -2.15 15.91
C TYR A 96 24.23 -1.57 14.55
N GLY A 97 24.38 -0.27 14.30
CA GLY A 97 24.00 0.35 13.02
C GLY A 97 24.65 -0.33 11.80
N HIS A 98 25.89 -0.82 11.94
CA HIS A 98 26.53 -1.62 10.90
C HIS A 98 25.79 -2.94 10.61
N ASP A 99 25.26 -3.61 11.64
CA ASP A 99 24.46 -4.82 11.45
C ASP A 99 23.07 -4.53 10.89
N LEU A 100 22.47 -3.39 11.24
CA LEU A 100 21.22 -2.92 10.61
C LEU A 100 21.38 -2.69 9.10
N VAL A 101 22.53 -2.16 8.68
CA VAL A 101 22.88 -2.05 7.26
C VAL A 101 23.10 -3.44 6.66
N ARG A 102 23.84 -4.33 7.33
CA ARG A 102 24.09 -5.69 6.83
C ARG A 102 22.84 -6.54 6.69
N LEU A 103 21.82 -6.37 7.53
CA LEU A 103 20.54 -7.06 7.37
C LEU A 103 19.82 -6.70 6.06
N GLN A 104 20.19 -5.58 5.44
CA GLN A 104 19.72 -5.22 4.10
C GLN A 104 20.46 -5.97 2.99
N GLU A 105 21.42 -6.84 3.30
CA GLU A 105 22.18 -7.62 2.31
C GLU A 105 22.25 -9.11 2.68
N ASP A 106 22.20 -9.42 3.98
CA ASP A 106 22.30 -10.77 4.54
C ASP A 106 21.03 -11.12 5.35
N TYR A 107 20.13 -11.85 4.69
CA TYR A 107 18.84 -12.29 5.27
C TYR A 107 18.98 -13.40 6.32
N ASP A 108 20.17 -14.00 6.43
CA ASP A 108 20.48 -15.08 7.37
C ASP A 108 21.21 -14.56 8.62
N LEU A 109 21.63 -13.30 8.62
CA LEU A 109 22.16 -12.62 9.78
C LEU A 109 21.10 -12.56 10.89
N ARG A 110 21.46 -13.01 12.09
CA ARG A 110 20.59 -12.98 13.26
C ARG A 110 20.46 -11.57 13.81
N MET A 111 19.22 -11.13 14.02
CA MET A 111 18.93 -9.85 14.66
C MET A 111 19.41 -9.86 16.11
N GLY A 112 20.09 -8.79 16.52
CA GLY A 112 20.66 -8.66 17.86
C GLY A 112 21.51 -9.85 18.31
N GLU A 113 22.31 -10.40 17.38
CA GLU A 113 23.24 -11.54 17.54
C GLU A 113 22.60 -12.89 17.93
N THR A 114 21.46 -12.86 18.61
CA THR A 114 20.85 -13.99 19.33
C THR A 114 19.42 -14.27 18.89
N GLY A 115 18.76 -13.31 18.27
CA GLY A 115 17.38 -13.41 17.79
C GLY A 115 17.22 -14.25 16.52
N GLU A 116 16.05 -14.15 15.90
CA GLU A 116 15.74 -14.72 14.60
C GLU A 116 16.48 -13.96 13.48
N SER A 117 16.75 -14.64 12.37
CA SER A 117 17.10 -13.96 11.13
C SER A 117 15.85 -13.50 10.39
N PRO A 118 15.93 -12.46 9.53
CA PRO A 118 14.84 -12.08 8.65
C PRO A 118 14.28 -13.26 7.82
N ARG A 119 15.14 -14.19 7.39
CA ARG A 119 14.72 -15.44 6.73
C ARG A 119 13.78 -16.25 7.60
N GLN A 120 14.16 -16.52 8.85
CA GLN A 120 13.36 -17.33 9.77
C GLN A 120 11.99 -16.69 10.02
N VAL A 121 11.94 -15.37 10.25
CA VAL A 121 10.69 -14.64 10.48
C VAL A 121 9.79 -14.68 9.25
N SER A 122 10.33 -14.43 8.05
CA SER A 122 9.55 -14.46 6.81
C SER A 122 9.05 -15.85 6.44
N GLU A 123 9.83 -16.91 6.66
CA GLU A 123 9.45 -18.30 6.40
C GLU A 123 8.31 -18.73 7.32
N ARG A 124 8.45 -18.49 8.63
CA ARG A 124 7.40 -18.76 9.61
C ARG A 124 6.11 -17.99 9.30
N GLY A 125 6.22 -16.69 9.00
CA GLY A 125 5.07 -15.87 8.64
C GLY A 125 4.39 -16.31 7.34
N TRP A 126 5.17 -16.74 6.35
CA TRP A 126 4.65 -17.27 5.09
C TRP A 126 3.95 -18.61 5.27
N GLU A 127 4.52 -19.54 6.03
CA GLU A 127 3.88 -20.81 6.35
C GLU A 127 2.58 -20.62 7.12
N ALA A 128 2.54 -19.68 8.07
CA ALA A 128 1.33 -19.31 8.79
C ALA A 128 0.25 -18.74 7.84
N LEU A 129 0.63 -17.85 6.93
CA LEU A 129 -0.27 -17.29 5.92
C LEU A 129 -0.82 -18.39 5.00
N ALA A 130 0.05 -19.26 4.47
CA ALA A 130 -0.35 -20.38 3.62
C ALA A 130 -1.30 -21.34 4.35
N ALA A 131 -1.04 -21.66 5.63
CA ALA A 131 -1.91 -22.51 6.45
C ALA A 131 -3.28 -21.87 6.75
N LEU A 132 -3.33 -20.55 6.94
CA LEU A 132 -4.59 -19.81 7.07
C LEU A 132 -5.38 -19.83 5.75
N VAL A 133 -4.72 -19.55 4.62
CA VAL A 133 -5.34 -19.54 3.29
C VAL A 133 -5.82 -20.93 2.88
N GLY A 134 -5.11 -21.99 3.26
CA GLY A 134 -5.52 -23.38 3.06
C GLY A 134 -6.84 -23.75 3.77
N ARG A 135 -7.21 -23.01 4.83
CA ARG A 135 -8.48 -23.19 5.56
C ARG A 135 -9.61 -22.30 5.04
N LEU A 136 -9.32 -21.27 4.25
CA LEU A 136 -10.33 -20.43 3.62
C LEU A 136 -10.90 -21.14 2.39
N GLU A 137 -12.22 -21.06 2.20
CA GLU A 137 -12.88 -21.37 0.94
C GLU A 137 -12.82 -20.17 -0.02
N GLU A 138 -13.17 -20.41 -1.28
CA GLU A 138 -13.17 -19.35 -2.29
C GLU A 138 -14.13 -18.21 -1.92
N GLY A 139 -13.64 -16.97 -1.97
CA GLY A 139 -14.39 -15.77 -1.58
C GLY A 139 -14.41 -15.47 -0.07
N GLN A 140 -13.87 -16.35 0.78
CA GLN A 140 -13.75 -16.09 2.21
C GLN A 140 -12.59 -15.15 2.55
N ILE A 141 -12.72 -14.50 3.71
CA ILE A 141 -11.76 -13.49 4.18
C ILE A 141 -11.22 -13.87 5.57
N GLY A 142 -9.90 -13.98 5.69
CA GLY A 142 -9.21 -14.08 6.97
C GLY A 142 -8.82 -12.73 7.54
N LEU A 143 -8.82 -12.59 8.85
CA LEU A 143 -8.34 -11.43 9.60
C LEU A 143 -7.23 -11.86 10.56
N VAL A 144 -6.08 -11.19 10.53
CA VAL A 144 -4.94 -11.50 11.40
C VAL A 144 -4.43 -10.24 12.07
N PHE A 145 -4.43 -10.23 13.40
CA PHE A 145 -3.76 -9.19 14.19
C PHE A 145 -2.33 -9.61 14.50
N THR A 146 -1.35 -8.81 14.11
CA THR A 146 0.09 -9.12 14.22
C THR A 146 0.93 -7.83 14.29
N HIS A 147 2.15 -7.83 13.80
CA HIS A 147 3.19 -6.84 14.04
C HIS A 147 3.79 -6.31 12.73
N GLY A 148 4.43 -5.14 12.83
CA GLY A 148 4.95 -4.43 11.66
C GLY A 148 6.07 -5.20 10.97
N GLY A 149 7.05 -5.71 11.73
CA GLY A 149 8.20 -6.42 11.19
C GLY A 149 7.81 -7.73 10.50
N LEU A 150 6.94 -8.52 11.13
CA LEU A 150 6.40 -9.75 10.52
C LEU A 150 5.68 -9.45 9.20
N ILE A 151 4.76 -8.47 9.17
CA ILE A 151 4.03 -8.12 7.93
C ILE A 151 5.03 -7.71 6.85
N GLU A 152 5.97 -6.82 7.18
CA GLU A 152 6.97 -6.35 6.22
C GLU A 152 7.78 -7.49 5.61
N LEU A 153 8.30 -8.40 6.42
CA LEU A 153 9.12 -9.52 5.95
C LEU A 153 8.31 -10.55 5.15
N VAL A 154 7.05 -10.79 5.50
CA VAL A 154 6.14 -11.62 4.69
C VAL A 154 5.87 -10.96 3.33
N LEU A 155 5.63 -9.64 3.30
CA LEU A 155 5.43 -8.92 2.05
C LEU A 155 6.68 -8.92 1.18
N TRP A 156 7.87 -8.74 1.78
CA TRP A 156 9.13 -8.79 1.03
C TRP A 156 9.34 -10.14 0.35
N ARG A 157 9.03 -11.23 1.06
CA ARG A 157 9.07 -12.59 0.50
C ARG A 157 8.05 -12.76 -0.62
N LEU A 158 6.80 -12.36 -0.39
CA LEU A 158 5.69 -12.46 -1.36
C LEU A 158 6.01 -11.72 -2.67
N LEU A 159 6.56 -10.52 -2.53
CA LEU A 159 6.91 -9.64 -3.64
C LEU A 159 8.25 -10.04 -4.31
N GLY A 160 9.07 -10.85 -3.64
CA GLY A 160 10.46 -11.10 -4.04
C GLY A 160 11.22 -9.78 -4.21
N LEU A 161 11.06 -8.85 -3.26
CA LEU A 161 11.77 -7.59 -3.27
C LEU A 161 13.27 -7.86 -3.07
N PRO A 162 14.14 -7.15 -3.81
CA PRO A 162 15.57 -7.26 -3.58
C PRO A 162 15.89 -6.79 -2.16
N ILE A 163 16.79 -7.51 -1.50
CA ILE A 163 17.36 -7.06 -0.23
C ILE A 163 18.18 -5.80 -0.52
N GLY A 164 18.02 -4.76 0.27
CA GLY A 164 18.74 -3.50 0.12
C GLY A 164 17.93 -2.32 0.63
N ARG A 165 17.95 -1.22 -0.14
CA ARG A 165 17.21 0.00 0.20
C ARG A 165 15.69 -0.26 0.28
N ARG A 166 15.08 0.31 1.33
CA ARG A 166 13.65 0.20 1.66
C ARG A 166 12.74 0.72 0.54
N ARG A 167 11.92 -0.18 -0.02
CA ARG A 167 10.90 0.18 -1.04
C ARG A 167 9.48 0.36 -0.49
N LEU A 168 9.20 -0.21 0.67
CA LEU A 168 7.94 -0.11 1.40
C LEU A 168 8.13 0.65 2.71
N GLY A 169 7.23 1.58 3.02
CA GLY A 169 7.30 2.40 4.22
C GLY A 169 7.19 1.59 5.51
N PHE A 170 7.44 2.21 6.66
CA PHE A 170 7.03 1.57 7.91
C PHE A 170 5.50 1.58 8.03
N LEU A 171 4.95 0.45 8.46
CA LEU A 171 3.52 0.33 8.72
C LEU A 171 3.12 1.27 9.85
N SER A 172 1.95 1.90 9.78
CA SER A 172 1.39 2.68 10.89
C SER A 172 0.78 1.74 11.92
N ASN A 173 0.71 2.13 13.20
CA ASN A 173 -0.08 1.36 14.17
C ASN A 173 -1.54 1.27 13.70
N THR A 174 -2.18 0.12 13.93
CA THR A 174 -3.52 -0.24 13.43
C THR A 174 -3.72 -0.19 11.91
N SER A 175 -2.65 -0.06 11.11
CA SER A 175 -2.75 -0.12 9.65
C SER A 175 -3.19 -1.50 9.16
N PHE A 176 -3.94 -1.53 8.06
CA PHE A 176 -4.33 -2.75 7.37
C PHE A 176 -3.46 -3.01 6.13
N CYS A 177 -3.08 -4.26 5.92
CA CYS A 177 -2.56 -4.75 4.65
C CYS A 177 -3.49 -5.85 4.14
N GLU A 178 -4.05 -5.66 2.96
CA GLU A 178 -4.98 -6.62 2.39
C GLU A 178 -4.34 -7.36 1.22
N LEU A 179 -4.37 -8.68 1.31
CA LEU A 179 -3.80 -9.60 0.33
C LEU A 179 -4.92 -10.38 -0.34
N ALA A 180 -4.76 -10.58 -1.65
CA ALA A 180 -5.52 -11.52 -2.44
C ALA A 180 -4.60 -12.69 -2.78
N LEU A 181 -5.06 -13.92 -2.54
CA LEU A 181 -4.28 -15.13 -2.75
C LEU A 181 -5.05 -16.12 -3.62
N ASP A 182 -4.39 -16.66 -4.64
CA ASP A 182 -4.89 -17.70 -5.54
C ASP A 182 -3.77 -18.70 -5.87
N GLY A 183 -3.83 -19.90 -5.30
CA GLY A 183 -2.75 -20.88 -5.39
C GLY A 183 -1.43 -20.33 -4.84
N GLU A 184 -0.40 -20.27 -5.69
CA GLU A 184 0.91 -19.68 -5.38
C GLU A 184 0.99 -18.18 -5.71
N GLU A 185 -0.01 -17.63 -6.39
CA GLU A 185 -0.07 -16.20 -6.72
C GLU A 185 -0.63 -15.38 -5.57
N ALA A 186 -0.02 -14.24 -5.33
CA ALA A 186 -0.49 -13.30 -4.34
C ALA A 186 -0.34 -11.86 -4.82
N SER A 187 -1.33 -11.03 -4.48
CA SER A 187 -1.35 -9.61 -4.81
C SER A 187 -1.69 -8.77 -3.58
N ILE A 188 -1.04 -7.62 -3.47
CA ILE A 188 -1.36 -6.61 -2.48
C ILE A 188 -2.52 -5.78 -3.01
N LEU A 189 -3.71 -5.94 -2.40
CA LEU A 189 -4.88 -5.12 -2.72
C LEU A 189 -4.81 -3.76 -2.05
N ARG A 190 -4.33 -3.72 -0.79
CA ARG A 190 -4.12 -2.50 -0.01
C ARG A 190 -2.88 -2.67 0.86
N TYR A 191 -2.12 -1.60 1.03
CA TYR A 191 -0.93 -1.61 1.87
C TYR A 191 -0.89 -0.41 2.80
N ASN A 192 -0.56 -0.68 4.06
CA ASN A 192 -0.38 0.30 5.14
C ASN A 192 -1.58 1.24 5.30
N ASP A 193 -2.78 0.69 5.23
CA ASP A 193 -4.01 1.46 5.27
C ASP A 193 -4.41 1.79 6.71
N ALA A 194 -4.00 2.96 7.17
CA ALA A 194 -4.37 3.53 8.47
C ALA A 194 -5.29 4.76 8.33
N ALA A 195 -6.07 4.85 7.27
CA ALA A 195 -6.85 6.03 6.92
C ALA A 195 -7.91 6.46 7.96
N HIS A 196 -8.31 5.55 8.86
CA HIS A 196 -9.13 5.82 10.04
C HIS A 196 -8.42 6.70 11.08
N LEU A 197 -7.10 6.83 11.01
CA LEU A 197 -6.29 7.69 11.88
C LEU A 197 -6.04 9.08 11.27
N GLY A 198 -6.24 9.23 9.96
CA GLY A 198 -5.98 10.47 9.22
C GLY A 198 -5.54 10.21 7.77
N PRO A 199 -5.38 11.28 6.97
CA PRO A 199 -5.07 11.17 5.56
C PRO A 199 -3.59 10.92 5.24
N VAL A 200 -2.69 11.06 6.21
CA VAL A 200 -1.25 10.88 6.02
C VAL A 200 -0.76 9.74 6.90
N SER A 201 -0.06 8.78 6.29
CA SER A 201 0.56 7.67 7.02
C SER A 201 1.75 8.14 7.87
N TYR A 202 2.06 7.39 8.92
CA TYR A 202 3.22 7.65 9.78
C TYR A 202 4.52 7.82 8.99
N TRP A 203 4.78 6.91 8.03
CA TRP A 203 6.01 6.95 7.24
C TRP A 203 6.09 8.17 6.32
N ALA A 204 4.95 8.60 5.76
CA ALA A 204 4.90 9.79 4.93
C ALA A 204 5.20 11.05 5.77
N ASP A 205 4.56 11.21 6.94
CA ASP A 205 4.85 12.33 7.85
C ASP A 205 6.32 12.32 8.31
N PHE A 206 6.83 11.16 8.74
CA PHE A 206 8.24 11.00 9.13
C PHE A 206 9.20 11.46 8.01
N THR A 207 8.94 11.03 6.78
CA THR A 207 9.77 11.40 5.61
C THR A 207 9.71 12.89 5.34
N ARG A 208 8.51 13.49 5.38
CA ARG A 208 8.32 14.93 5.16
C ARG A 208 9.06 15.75 6.22
N ASP A 209 8.90 15.38 7.49
CA ASP A 209 9.49 16.10 8.62
C ASP A 209 11.04 15.96 8.61
N GLY A 210 11.55 14.86 8.03
CA GLY A 210 12.97 14.68 7.70
C GLY A 210 13.47 15.46 6.48
N GLY A 211 12.66 16.34 5.89
CA GLY A 211 13.00 17.16 4.72
C GLY A 211 12.71 16.51 3.36
N GLY A 212 12.11 15.32 3.34
CA GLY A 212 11.63 14.70 2.11
C GLY A 212 10.30 15.29 1.61
N ILE A 213 9.76 14.75 0.53
CA ILE A 213 8.46 15.14 -0.03
C ILE A 213 7.45 13.99 0.12
N VAL A 214 6.18 14.32 0.34
CA VAL A 214 5.06 13.38 0.27
C VAL A 214 4.18 13.71 -0.93
N ILE A 215 3.81 12.68 -1.68
CA ILE A 215 3.00 12.80 -2.90
C ILE A 215 1.78 11.89 -2.77
N ASP A 216 0.59 12.47 -2.77
CA ASP A 216 -0.67 11.73 -2.87
C ASP A 216 -1.01 11.48 -4.35
N LEU A 217 -0.85 10.24 -4.81
CA LEU A 217 -1.26 9.82 -6.14
C LEU A 217 -2.74 9.38 -6.10
N ILE A 218 -3.60 10.14 -6.78
CA ILE A 218 -5.05 9.96 -6.71
C ILE A 218 -5.55 9.39 -8.02
N ARG A 219 -6.14 8.18 -8.02
CA ARG A 219 -6.83 7.68 -9.21
C ARG A 219 -8.10 8.49 -9.43
N HIS A 220 -8.42 8.88 -10.66
CA HIS A 220 -9.67 9.59 -10.95
C HIS A 220 -10.93 8.85 -10.49
N GLY A 221 -11.99 9.60 -10.22
CA GLY A 221 -13.32 9.06 -9.91
C GLY A 221 -13.93 8.28 -11.07
N VAL A 222 -14.93 7.44 -10.78
CA VAL A 222 -15.52 6.54 -11.76
C VAL A 222 -16.13 7.27 -12.96
N THR A 223 -15.89 6.75 -14.16
CA THR A 223 -16.45 7.23 -15.44
C THR A 223 -17.46 6.23 -15.99
N GLN A 224 -18.25 6.63 -17.01
CA GLN A 224 -19.13 5.70 -17.71
C GLN A 224 -18.34 4.53 -18.34
N ALA A 225 -17.17 4.81 -18.92
CA ALA A 225 -16.31 3.79 -19.50
C ALA A 225 -15.78 2.78 -18.45
N ASN A 226 -15.54 3.21 -17.21
CA ASN A 226 -15.19 2.27 -16.13
C ASN A 226 -16.36 1.34 -15.79
N LEU A 227 -17.58 1.87 -15.67
CA LEU A 227 -18.78 1.07 -15.39
C LEU A 227 -19.05 0.05 -16.49
N GLU A 228 -18.80 0.44 -17.75
CA GLU A 228 -18.93 -0.42 -18.92
C GLU A 228 -17.74 -1.36 -19.12
N ARG A 229 -16.68 -1.25 -18.32
CA ARG A 229 -15.43 -2.03 -18.47
C ARG A 229 -14.80 -1.88 -19.87
N ARG A 230 -14.69 -0.64 -20.35
CA ARG A 230 -13.97 -0.30 -21.58
C ARG A 230 -12.48 -0.06 -21.32
N ALA A 231 -11.67 -0.36 -22.32
CA ALA A 231 -10.27 0.05 -22.36
C ALA A 231 -10.20 1.58 -22.46
N GLN A 232 -9.86 2.22 -21.34
CA GLN A 232 -9.83 3.67 -21.23
C GLN A 232 -8.39 4.13 -21.00
N GLY A 233 -7.72 4.54 -22.07
CA GLY A 233 -6.38 5.09 -22.03
C GLY A 233 -6.42 6.61 -22.19
N ARG A 234 -6.02 7.08 -23.37
CA ARG A 234 -5.97 8.50 -23.70
C ARG A 234 -7.30 9.07 -24.17
N VAL A 235 -8.29 8.23 -24.50
CA VAL A 235 -9.67 8.69 -24.73
C VAL A 235 -10.16 9.41 -23.47
N ASP A 236 -10.42 10.71 -23.64
CA ASP A 236 -10.86 11.56 -22.56
C ASP A 236 -12.36 11.42 -22.33
N SER A 237 -12.76 11.43 -21.07
CA SER A 237 -14.17 11.34 -20.68
C SER A 237 -14.40 12.18 -19.44
N ASP A 238 -15.66 12.55 -19.23
CA ASP A 238 -16.06 13.20 -17.99
C ASP A 238 -16.25 12.17 -16.88
N LEU A 239 -16.26 12.64 -15.64
CA LEU A 239 -16.68 11.84 -14.48
C LEU A 239 -18.17 11.50 -14.58
N HIS A 240 -18.53 10.27 -14.24
CA HIS A 240 -19.91 9.90 -13.97
C HIS A 240 -20.41 10.65 -12.71
N PRO A 241 -21.72 10.89 -12.50
CA PRO A 241 -22.23 11.50 -11.28
C PRO A 241 -21.71 10.84 -9.99
N ALA A 242 -21.61 9.51 -9.97
CA ALA A 242 -20.99 8.77 -8.87
C ALA A 242 -19.51 9.14 -8.68
N GLY A 243 -18.74 9.33 -9.75
CA GLY A 243 -17.33 9.74 -9.68
C GLY A 243 -17.15 11.15 -9.13
N ARG A 244 -18.07 12.06 -9.44
CA ARG A 244 -18.09 13.40 -8.84
C ARG A 244 -18.37 13.33 -7.34
N GLU A 245 -19.26 12.44 -6.92
CA GLU A 245 -19.55 12.21 -5.50
C GLU A 245 -18.36 11.58 -4.77
N GLN A 246 -17.69 10.60 -5.38
CA GLN A 246 -16.45 10.03 -4.84
C GLN A 246 -15.40 11.14 -4.59
N ALA A 247 -15.19 12.04 -5.56
CA ALA A 247 -14.25 13.16 -5.42
C ALA A 247 -14.64 14.15 -4.30
N ARG A 248 -15.93 14.41 -4.08
CA ARG A 248 -16.40 15.24 -2.95
C ARG A 248 -16.16 14.58 -1.60
N ARG A 249 -16.33 13.27 -1.50
CA ARG A 249 -15.99 12.52 -0.28
C ARG A 249 -14.50 12.54 -0.02
N LEU A 250 -13.69 12.40 -1.08
CA LEU A 250 -12.25 12.58 -0.97
C LEU A 250 -11.92 13.95 -0.36
N ALA A 251 -12.57 15.03 -0.80
CA ALA A 251 -12.38 16.37 -0.24
C ALA A 251 -12.62 16.46 1.28
N SER A 252 -13.58 15.69 1.80
CA SER A 252 -13.90 15.68 3.23
C SER A 252 -12.85 14.99 4.11
N TRP A 253 -11.96 14.19 3.52
CA TRP A 253 -10.98 13.38 4.23
C TRP A 253 -9.53 13.76 3.92
N ILE A 254 -9.20 14.05 2.65
CA ILE A 254 -7.81 14.18 2.16
C ILE A 254 -7.06 15.38 2.77
N GLY A 255 -7.79 16.39 3.25
CA GLY A 255 -7.21 17.62 3.78
C GLY A 255 -6.59 18.51 2.71
N THR A 256 -5.59 19.29 3.08
CA THR A 256 -4.91 20.24 2.17
C THR A 256 -3.63 19.65 1.58
N ALA A 257 -3.25 20.16 0.40
CA ALA A 257 -1.96 19.93 -0.24
C ALA A 257 -1.34 21.28 -0.65
N ASP A 258 -0.02 21.39 -0.54
CA ASP A 258 0.76 22.58 -0.89
C ASP A 258 0.62 22.90 -2.38
N GLU A 259 0.67 21.87 -3.24
CA GLU A 259 0.36 21.97 -4.67
C GLU A 259 -0.49 20.80 -5.14
N VAL A 260 -1.35 21.06 -6.13
CA VAL A 260 -2.22 20.05 -6.74
C VAL A 260 -1.92 19.96 -8.22
N PHE A 261 -1.44 18.81 -8.65
CA PHE A 261 -1.20 18.44 -10.03
C PHE A 261 -2.30 17.51 -10.54
N SER A 262 -2.45 17.44 -11.86
CA SER A 262 -3.32 16.47 -12.50
C SER A 262 -2.83 16.12 -13.89
N SER A 263 -3.11 14.90 -14.33
CA SER A 263 -3.19 14.58 -15.75
C SER A 263 -4.04 15.60 -16.51
N THR A 264 -3.66 15.84 -17.77
CA THR A 264 -4.40 16.70 -18.71
C THR A 264 -5.79 16.18 -19.10
N LEU A 265 -6.12 14.91 -18.79
CA LEU A 265 -7.44 14.33 -19.08
C LEU A 265 -8.51 14.84 -18.09
N ARG A 266 -9.67 15.22 -18.60
CA ARG A 266 -10.76 15.90 -17.85
C ARG A 266 -11.20 15.13 -16.61
N ARG A 267 -11.30 13.79 -16.66
CA ARG A 267 -11.69 12.97 -15.49
C ARG A 267 -10.74 13.12 -14.29
N ALA A 268 -9.44 13.18 -14.53
CA ALA A 268 -8.44 13.36 -13.48
C ALA A 268 -8.46 14.80 -12.97
N ALA A 269 -8.47 15.78 -13.89
CA ALA A 269 -8.51 17.20 -13.54
C ALA A 269 -9.76 17.56 -12.72
N SER A 270 -10.92 17.04 -13.12
CA SER A 270 -12.18 17.22 -12.39
C SER A 270 -12.15 16.55 -11.01
N THR A 271 -11.46 15.41 -10.87
CA THR A 271 -11.31 14.73 -9.57
C THR A 271 -10.47 15.59 -8.64
N ALA A 272 -9.32 16.10 -9.11
CA ALA A 272 -8.45 16.99 -8.34
C ALA A 272 -9.18 18.29 -7.94
N GLU A 273 -9.87 18.93 -8.89
CA GLU A 273 -10.57 20.18 -8.64
C GLU A 273 -11.68 20.02 -7.59
N LEU A 274 -12.46 18.95 -7.67
CA LEU A 274 -13.50 18.65 -6.67
C LEU A 274 -12.90 18.27 -5.30
N ALA A 275 -11.77 17.56 -5.28
CA ALA A 275 -11.12 17.12 -4.05
C ALA A 275 -10.47 18.27 -3.27
N PHE A 276 -9.90 19.26 -3.97
CA PHE A 276 -9.13 20.35 -3.34
C PHE A 276 -9.78 21.74 -3.45
N GLY A 277 -10.90 21.86 -4.18
CA GLY A 277 -11.63 23.11 -4.34
C GLY A 277 -10.87 24.18 -5.15
N ARG A 278 -9.84 23.79 -5.91
CA ARG A 278 -9.03 24.67 -6.77
C ARG A 278 -8.57 23.95 -8.03
N PRO A 279 -8.37 24.65 -9.16
CA PRO A 279 -7.88 24.03 -10.38
C PRO A 279 -6.46 23.49 -10.19
N PRO A 280 -6.14 22.28 -10.70
CA PRO A 280 -4.81 21.70 -10.62
C PRO A 280 -3.87 22.26 -11.70
N VAL A 281 -2.56 22.11 -11.47
CA VAL A 281 -1.53 22.25 -12.50
C VAL A 281 -1.58 21.02 -13.41
N LEU A 282 -1.76 21.23 -14.71
CA LEU A 282 -1.92 20.16 -15.68
C LEU A 282 -0.55 19.64 -16.17
N VAL A 283 -0.38 18.32 -16.18
CA VAL A 283 0.89 17.61 -16.44
C VAL A 283 0.62 16.43 -17.38
N ASP A 284 1.31 16.38 -18.52
CA ASP A 284 1.13 15.33 -19.53
C ASP A 284 1.72 13.98 -19.08
N GLU A 285 2.79 14.02 -18.29
CA GLU A 285 3.46 12.85 -17.73
C GLU A 285 2.56 12.02 -16.80
N LEU A 286 1.44 12.58 -16.33
CA LEU A 286 0.46 11.89 -15.47
C LEU A 286 -0.69 11.22 -16.24
N VAL A 287 -0.71 11.33 -17.58
CA VAL A 287 -1.77 10.73 -18.44
C VAL A 287 -1.79 9.21 -18.33
N GLU A 288 -2.96 8.59 -18.53
CA GLU A 288 -3.09 7.13 -18.53
C GLU A 288 -2.27 6.50 -19.65
N MET A 289 -1.88 5.24 -19.47
CA MET A 289 -1.28 4.43 -20.51
C MET A 289 -2.16 4.42 -21.78
N SER A 290 -1.56 4.71 -22.93
CA SER A 290 -2.23 4.52 -24.23
C SER A 290 -2.46 3.04 -24.50
N PHE A 291 -3.72 2.67 -24.75
CA PHE A 291 -4.08 1.30 -25.14
C PHE A 291 -4.06 1.10 -26.66
N GLY A 292 -3.66 2.12 -27.44
CA GLY A 292 -3.52 2.02 -28.89
C GLY A 292 -4.85 1.65 -29.56
N GLU A 293 -4.83 0.63 -30.42
CA GLU A 293 -6.01 0.18 -31.15
C GLU A 293 -7.12 -0.41 -30.26
N TRP A 294 -6.86 -0.67 -28.98
CA TRP A 294 -7.86 -1.18 -28.05
C TRP A 294 -8.73 -0.07 -27.44
N GLU A 295 -8.36 1.21 -27.57
CA GLU A 295 -9.05 2.33 -26.93
C GLU A 295 -10.56 2.34 -27.21
N GLY A 296 -11.38 2.35 -26.14
CA GLY A 296 -12.84 2.41 -26.21
C GLY A 296 -13.53 1.06 -26.39
N GLU A 297 -12.81 -0.02 -26.73
CA GLU A 297 -13.38 -1.36 -26.84
C GLU A 297 -13.69 -1.96 -25.45
N LEU A 298 -14.62 -2.92 -25.39
CA LEU A 298 -14.88 -3.66 -24.16
C LEU A 298 -13.75 -4.64 -23.89
N TRP A 299 -13.28 -4.71 -22.63
CA TRP A 299 -12.24 -5.66 -22.24
C TRP A 299 -12.64 -7.10 -22.54
N GLU A 300 -13.91 -7.44 -22.32
CA GLU A 300 -14.47 -8.77 -22.60
C GLU A 300 -14.44 -9.12 -24.09
N GLU A 301 -14.71 -8.16 -24.97
CA GLU A 301 -14.67 -8.37 -26.43
C GLU A 301 -13.22 -8.54 -26.92
N LEU A 302 -12.29 -7.75 -26.37
CA LEU A 302 -10.86 -7.88 -26.66
C LEU A 302 -10.33 -9.26 -26.23
N GLU A 303 -10.73 -9.73 -25.04
CA GLU A 303 -10.38 -11.05 -24.53
C GLU A 303 -10.96 -12.17 -25.40
N ALA A 304 -12.27 -12.13 -25.69
CA ALA A 304 -12.95 -13.13 -26.51
C ALA A 304 -12.41 -13.20 -27.95
N SER A 305 -11.93 -12.08 -28.49
CA SER A 305 -11.30 -12.04 -29.82
C SER A 305 -9.88 -12.61 -29.85
N GLY A 306 -9.26 -12.86 -28.69
CA GLY A 306 -7.85 -13.26 -28.57
C GLY A 306 -6.85 -12.14 -28.87
N ARG A 307 -7.31 -10.92 -29.16
CA ARG A 307 -6.45 -9.77 -29.50
C ARG A 307 -5.59 -9.28 -28.34
N LEU A 308 -5.92 -9.66 -27.10
CA LEU A 308 -5.10 -9.34 -25.94
C LEU A 308 -3.75 -10.07 -25.94
N GLY A 309 -3.61 -11.17 -26.70
CA GLY A 309 -2.32 -11.87 -26.85
C GLY A 309 -1.68 -12.19 -25.50
N GLY A 310 -2.51 -12.64 -24.54
CA GLY A 310 -2.09 -12.97 -23.19
C GLY A 310 -1.87 -11.77 -22.24
N TYR A 311 -2.16 -10.53 -22.65
CA TYR A 311 -2.33 -9.42 -21.70
C TYR A 311 -3.50 -9.70 -20.73
N PRO A 312 -3.36 -9.35 -19.43
CA PRO A 312 -2.17 -8.83 -18.75
C PRO A 312 -1.19 -9.91 -18.26
N HIS A 313 -1.47 -11.18 -18.50
CA HIS A 313 -0.86 -12.37 -17.88
C HIS A 313 0.52 -12.78 -18.43
N ASP A 314 0.90 -12.32 -19.62
CA ASP A 314 2.15 -12.78 -20.27
C ASP A 314 3.42 -12.07 -19.76
N GLY A 315 3.26 -11.03 -18.94
CA GLY A 315 4.37 -10.33 -18.30
C GLY A 315 5.35 -9.60 -19.23
N GLN A 316 5.12 -9.65 -20.55
CA GLN A 316 5.98 -9.00 -21.54
C GLN A 316 5.68 -7.51 -21.66
N ASP A 317 6.73 -6.70 -21.73
CA ASP A 317 6.58 -5.26 -21.91
C ASP A 317 6.36 -4.87 -23.38
N ILE A 318 5.14 -5.09 -23.87
CA ILE A 318 4.75 -4.88 -25.28
C ILE A 318 3.98 -3.58 -25.50
N ARG A 319 3.90 -3.05 -26.72
CA ARG A 319 2.98 -1.94 -26.99
C ARG A 319 1.53 -2.40 -26.93
N ARG A 320 0.71 -1.76 -26.09
CA ARG A 320 -0.70 -2.13 -25.89
C ARG A 320 -1.49 -1.78 -27.17
N GLY A 321 -2.32 -2.70 -27.65
CA GLY A 321 -3.02 -2.53 -28.94
C GLY A 321 -2.10 -2.27 -30.12
N GLY A 322 -0.86 -2.77 -30.10
CA GLY A 322 0.15 -2.64 -31.15
C GLY A 322 0.78 -1.24 -31.31
N THR A 323 0.04 -0.19 -30.98
CA THR A 323 0.42 1.22 -31.21
C THR A 323 0.45 2.08 -29.94
N GLY A 324 0.01 1.52 -28.81
CA GLY A 324 -0.01 2.18 -27.51
C GLY A 324 1.36 2.27 -26.85
N GLU A 325 1.34 2.57 -25.55
CA GLU A 325 2.55 2.66 -24.73
C GLU A 325 3.00 1.28 -24.27
N THR A 326 4.28 1.17 -23.91
CA THR A 326 4.76 0.10 -23.04
C THR A 326 4.63 0.49 -21.56
N TRP A 327 4.72 -0.47 -20.64
CA TRP A 327 4.71 -0.25 -19.20
C TRP A 327 5.93 0.55 -18.79
N SER A 328 7.11 0.20 -19.32
CA SER A 328 8.35 0.92 -19.02
C SER A 328 8.29 2.37 -19.51
N GLU A 329 7.69 2.63 -20.67
CA GLU A 329 7.49 4.01 -21.14
C GLU A 329 6.64 4.84 -20.15
N VAL A 330 5.61 4.23 -19.55
CA VAL A 330 4.80 4.87 -18.51
C VAL A 330 5.60 5.04 -17.22
N GLN A 331 6.38 4.04 -16.81
CA GLN A 331 7.27 4.11 -15.64
C GLN A 331 8.25 5.28 -15.77
N ASP A 332 8.91 5.40 -16.92
CA ASP A 332 9.95 6.40 -17.18
C ASP A 332 9.38 7.82 -17.08
N ARG A 333 8.26 8.10 -17.75
CA ARG A 333 7.68 9.46 -17.75
C ARG A 333 7.14 9.87 -16.38
N VAL A 334 6.47 8.96 -15.66
CA VAL A 334 5.96 9.27 -14.32
C VAL A 334 7.13 9.43 -13.34
N THR A 335 8.17 8.60 -13.44
CA THR A 335 9.38 8.72 -12.62
C THR A 335 10.09 10.05 -12.86
N GLY A 336 10.20 10.49 -14.12
CA GLY A 336 10.79 11.78 -14.48
C GLY A 336 10.05 12.95 -13.85
N PHE A 337 8.71 12.94 -13.92
CA PHE A 337 7.88 13.97 -13.29
C PHE A 337 8.06 13.98 -11.77
N ILE A 338 7.94 12.83 -11.09
CA ILE A 338 8.06 12.77 -9.63
C ILE A 338 9.44 13.24 -9.17
N SER A 339 10.50 12.82 -9.86
CA SER A 339 11.87 13.26 -9.56
C SER A 339 12.04 14.78 -9.68
N SER A 340 11.32 15.44 -10.59
CA SER A 340 11.36 16.90 -10.74
C SER A 340 10.74 17.66 -9.56
N LEU A 341 9.91 16.99 -8.75
CA LEU A 341 9.26 17.61 -7.60
C LEU A 341 10.14 17.61 -6.34
N THR A 342 11.05 16.65 -6.22
CA THR A 342 11.78 16.34 -4.97
C THR A 342 12.43 17.56 -4.34
N ASP A 343 13.24 18.31 -5.10
CA ASP A 343 13.95 19.48 -4.57
C ASP A 343 13.02 20.68 -4.35
N THR A 344 12.06 20.87 -5.27
CA THR A 344 11.16 22.04 -5.28
C THR A 344 10.18 22.02 -4.09
N TYR A 345 9.77 20.82 -3.68
CA TYR A 345 8.75 20.59 -2.66
C TYR A 345 9.30 19.80 -1.46
N ALA A 346 10.60 19.91 -1.18
CA ALA A 346 11.21 19.38 0.03
C ALA A 346 10.47 19.88 1.29
N GLY A 347 10.16 18.96 2.21
CA GLY A 347 9.37 19.23 3.42
C GLY A 347 7.87 19.48 3.19
N ARG A 348 7.35 19.27 1.97
CA ARG A 348 5.95 19.56 1.62
C ARG A 348 5.16 18.30 1.26
N ARG A 349 3.84 18.46 1.23
CA ARG A 349 2.88 17.46 0.75
C ARG A 349 2.16 17.98 -0.48
N VAL A 350 2.29 17.28 -1.60
CA VAL A 350 1.60 17.62 -2.85
C VAL A 350 0.64 16.50 -3.24
N ALA A 351 -0.35 16.83 -4.08
CA ALA A 351 -1.29 15.85 -4.64
C ALA A 351 -1.16 15.81 -6.16
N ALA A 352 -1.35 14.63 -6.74
CA ALA A 352 -1.31 14.42 -8.19
C ALA A 352 -2.44 13.46 -8.62
N ALA A 353 -3.46 13.99 -9.30
CA ALA A 353 -4.52 13.15 -9.86
C ALA A 353 -4.09 12.52 -11.19
N SER A 354 -4.24 11.20 -11.28
CA SER A 354 -3.83 10.38 -12.40
C SER A 354 -4.78 9.18 -12.55
N HIS A 355 -4.29 8.06 -13.07
CA HIS A 355 -5.08 6.94 -13.54
C HIS A 355 -4.53 5.61 -13.03
N GLY A 356 -5.32 4.55 -13.17
CA GLY A 356 -5.00 3.26 -12.55
C GLY A 356 -3.71 2.64 -13.10
N GLY A 357 -3.53 2.65 -14.43
CA GLY A 357 -2.33 2.12 -15.07
C GLY A 357 -1.08 2.93 -14.72
N ALA A 358 -1.15 4.25 -14.86
CA ALA A 358 -0.03 5.15 -14.58
C ALA A 358 0.46 5.08 -13.11
N ILE A 359 -0.45 5.15 -12.13
CA ILE A 359 -0.07 5.08 -10.70
C ILE A 359 0.50 3.70 -10.37
N LYS A 360 -0.08 2.63 -10.93
CA LYS A 360 0.40 1.27 -10.70
C LYS A 360 1.77 1.05 -11.34
N ALA A 361 2.01 1.56 -12.55
CA ALA A 361 3.31 1.50 -13.21
C ALA A 361 4.40 2.16 -12.37
N TYR A 362 4.15 3.37 -11.88
CA TYR A 362 5.09 4.04 -10.98
C TYR A 362 5.28 3.30 -9.65
N SER A 363 4.20 2.77 -9.06
CA SER A 363 4.28 1.94 -7.85
C SER A 363 5.18 0.72 -8.06
N THR A 364 5.06 0.03 -9.21
CA THR A 364 5.94 -1.09 -9.57
C THR A 364 7.38 -0.65 -9.83
N ALA A 365 7.60 0.56 -10.35
CA ALA A 365 8.95 1.11 -10.54
C ALA A 365 9.66 1.34 -9.19
N ILE A 366 8.93 1.86 -8.19
CA ILE A 366 9.44 2.02 -6.81
C ILE A 366 9.88 0.66 -6.25
N LEU A 367 9.08 -0.39 -6.46
CA LEU A 367 9.37 -1.75 -6.00
C LEU A 367 10.48 -2.45 -6.79
N GLY A 368 10.98 -1.86 -7.89
CA GLY A 368 11.99 -2.47 -8.75
C GLY A 368 11.43 -3.61 -9.62
N PHE A 369 10.15 -3.56 -9.93
CA PHE A 369 9.45 -4.57 -10.72
C PHE A 369 9.40 -4.19 -12.19
N ASP A 370 9.61 -5.20 -13.03
CA ASP A 370 9.20 -5.17 -14.43
C ASP A 370 7.70 -5.45 -14.56
N TYR A 371 7.21 -5.45 -15.81
CA TYR A 371 5.79 -5.71 -16.08
C TYR A 371 5.37 -7.14 -15.67
N GLY A 372 6.28 -8.12 -15.68
CA GLY A 372 6.01 -9.50 -15.26
C GLY A 372 5.57 -9.60 -13.81
N LYS A 373 6.02 -8.69 -12.95
CA LYS A 373 5.59 -8.60 -11.55
C LYS A 373 4.50 -7.55 -11.28
N ALA A 374 3.91 -6.94 -12.32
CA ALA A 374 2.87 -5.94 -12.11
C ALA A 374 1.60 -6.52 -11.45
N GLY A 375 1.35 -7.82 -11.60
CA GLY A 375 0.25 -8.54 -10.92
C GLY A 375 0.40 -8.62 -9.39
N SER A 376 1.61 -8.44 -8.85
CA SER A 376 1.86 -8.48 -7.40
C SER A 376 1.25 -7.29 -6.65
N LEU A 377 0.90 -6.21 -7.37
CA LEU A 377 0.01 -5.18 -6.88
C LEU A 377 -1.37 -5.39 -7.51
N GLY A 378 -2.44 -5.28 -6.72
CA GLY A 378 -3.82 -5.38 -7.21
C GLY A 378 -4.20 -4.27 -8.18
N PRO A 379 -5.42 -4.28 -8.73
CA PRO A 379 -5.97 -3.10 -9.40
C PRO A 379 -6.23 -1.99 -8.38
N LEU A 380 -5.97 -0.73 -8.76
CA LEU A 380 -6.36 0.44 -7.96
C LEU A 380 -7.86 0.66 -8.04
N ASP A 381 -8.51 1.08 -6.97
CA ASP A 381 -9.91 1.48 -6.98
C ASP A 381 -10.07 2.92 -7.51
N ASN A 382 -11.19 3.26 -8.15
CA ASN A 382 -11.44 4.66 -8.54
C ASN A 382 -11.47 5.57 -7.30
N THR A 383 -10.85 6.74 -7.38
CA THR A 383 -10.65 7.68 -6.25
C THR A 383 -9.74 7.14 -5.13
N SER A 384 -9.05 6.02 -5.34
CA SER A 384 -8.05 5.57 -4.38
C SER A 384 -6.90 6.56 -4.26
N VAL A 385 -6.32 6.66 -3.06
CA VAL A 385 -5.09 7.41 -2.80
C VAL A 385 -3.94 6.44 -2.53
N THR A 386 -2.80 6.68 -3.20
CA THR A 386 -1.54 5.96 -2.98
C THR A 386 -0.50 6.99 -2.57
N GLN A 387 0.09 6.85 -1.39
CA GLN A 387 1.12 7.78 -0.91
C GLN A 387 2.51 7.30 -1.27
N VAL A 388 3.29 8.19 -1.87
CA VAL A 388 4.72 8.02 -2.08
C VAL A 388 5.46 9.03 -1.22
N ALA A 389 6.45 8.54 -0.48
CA ALA A 389 7.34 9.36 0.32
C ALA A 389 8.73 9.30 -0.33
N VAL A 390 9.30 10.45 -0.69
CA VAL A 390 10.63 10.53 -1.30
C VAL A 390 11.57 11.19 -0.30
N ALA A 391 12.59 10.45 0.13
CA ALA A 391 13.59 10.93 1.06
C ALA A 391 14.45 12.06 0.44
N PRO A 392 15.17 12.86 1.25
CA PRO A 392 16.03 13.94 0.75
C PRO A 392 17.11 13.49 -0.24
N ASP A 393 17.51 12.23 -0.22
CA ASP A 393 18.47 11.65 -1.18
C ASP A 393 17.80 11.23 -2.51
N GLY A 394 16.53 11.57 -2.71
CA GLY A 394 15.75 11.27 -3.90
C GLY A 394 15.19 9.85 -3.94
N HIS A 395 15.35 9.05 -2.88
CA HIS A 395 14.86 7.68 -2.87
C HIS A 395 13.35 7.60 -2.58
N PRO A 396 12.51 7.09 -3.51
CA PRO A 396 11.08 6.93 -3.26
C PRO A 396 10.79 5.64 -2.50
N THR A 397 9.79 5.71 -1.62
CA THR A 397 9.21 4.58 -0.91
C THR A 397 7.68 4.63 -1.07
N LEU A 398 7.07 3.47 -1.32
CA LEU A 398 5.62 3.34 -1.31
C LEU A 398 5.16 3.36 0.15
N ALA A 399 4.57 4.48 0.59
CA ALA A 399 4.14 4.67 1.97
C ALA A 399 2.77 4.00 2.22
N THR A 400 1.85 4.13 1.27
CA THR A 400 0.55 3.44 1.26
C THR A 400 0.18 3.05 -0.16
N TYR A 401 -0.75 2.10 -0.32
CA TYR A 401 -1.27 1.71 -1.63
C TYR A 401 -2.77 1.48 -1.59
N ASN A 402 -3.48 2.07 -2.54
CA ASN A 402 -4.90 1.82 -2.83
C ASN A 402 -5.87 2.14 -1.67
N ILE A 403 -5.75 3.32 -1.08
CA ILE A 403 -6.55 3.73 0.09
C ILE A 403 -7.89 4.31 -0.34
N THR A 404 -8.99 3.71 0.12
CA THR A 404 -10.37 4.08 -0.25
C THR A 404 -11.29 4.36 0.92
N HIS A 405 -10.74 4.63 2.12
CA HIS A 405 -11.52 4.83 3.34
C HIS A 405 -12.66 5.85 3.22
N HIS A 406 -12.44 6.97 2.53
CA HIS A 406 -13.45 8.00 2.30
C HIS A 406 -14.67 7.52 1.48
N LEU A 407 -14.61 6.32 0.90
CA LEU A 407 -15.70 5.68 0.17
C LEU A 407 -16.39 4.58 0.98
N GLU A 408 -15.78 4.13 2.09
CA GLU A 408 -16.33 3.08 2.95
C GLU A 408 -17.59 3.59 3.69
N GLY A 409 -18.55 2.71 3.94
CA GLY A 409 -19.81 3.04 4.62
C GLY A 409 -21.03 3.25 3.70
N GLN A 410 -20.92 2.94 2.41
CA GLN A 410 -22.08 2.85 1.51
C GLN A 410 -22.00 1.63 0.59
N GLU A 411 -22.37 0.47 1.12
CA GLU A 411 -23.20 -0.44 0.32
C GLU A 411 -24.64 0.02 0.56
N GLY A 412 -25.22 0.65 -0.47
CA GLY A 412 -26.65 0.94 -0.57
C GLY A 412 -27.24 0.10 -1.69
#